data_AF-A0A374WFN5-F1
#
_entry.id   AF-A0A374WFN5-F1
#
_cell.length_a   1.000
_cell.length_b   1.000
_cell.length_c   1.000
_cell.angle_alpha   90.00
_cell.angle_beta   90.00
_cell.angle_gamma   90.00
#
_symmetry.space_group_name_H-M   'P 1'
#
loop_
_entity.id
_entity.type
_entity.pdbx_description
1 polymer ?
#
loop_
_entity_poly.entity_id
_entity_poly.type
_entity_poly.pdbx_seq_one_letter_code
_entity_poly.pdbx_strand_id
1 'polypeptide(L)'
;MRKIIVSLFCLFALSLQAQNYGSSAARKLQLAEFAIANLYVDEVDEDKIVEEAIIKMLAQLDPHSLYSNPEEVKKLNEPLQGNFDGIGVQFNMVQDTLFVVQTISGGPSEKVGILAGDRIVIVNDSTIAGIKMSTEEIMRRLRGPRGSKVDLKVLRRGVNELLPFTIKRDRIPIYSIDAAYMLKDKIGYIRIDRFGATTSKEFSDALTKLKKQGMKDLILDLQGNGGGYLNAAIDLANEFLNTKDLIVYTEGKRNPRSEFYAKGNGQFQDGKLAILIDEFSASASEIVTGAIQDWDRGIVVGRRSFGKGLVQRPVDLPDGSMIRLTVARYYTPSGRCIQKPYTNIEKYNEDLIDRYNKGEMSNADSIHFPDSLQYTTKRLGRTVYGGGGIMPDYFVPIDTTRFTKYHRQLRDKGIILQANLKFIEKNRKAWQSKYNKFEDFDKKFEITQSMLDELITMATDAKIEFNEEEYQKSLPLLKLQLKALIARDLWDMEAYFRVINKANESVTKAVELLESKNFMLEKKK
;
A
#
# COMPACT_ATOMS: atom_id res chain seq x y z
N MET A 1 -71.93 -21.78 -53.88
CA MET A 1 -71.52 -21.70 -52.45
C MET A 1 -70.83 -23.02 -52.11
N ARG A 2 -69.61 -23.16 -51.60
CA ARG A 2 -68.63 -22.27 -50.95
C ARG A 2 -67.21 -22.83 -51.20
N LYS A 3 -66.34 -21.94 -51.71
CA LYS A 3 -64.88 -21.79 -51.56
C LYS A 3 -63.95 -23.01 -51.65
N ILE A 4 -63.14 -22.96 -52.71
CA ILE A 4 -61.94 -23.73 -53.04
C ILE A 4 -60.89 -23.59 -51.93
N ILE A 5 -60.38 -24.71 -51.42
CA ILE A 5 -59.16 -24.79 -50.60
C ILE A 5 -58.04 -25.28 -51.52
N VAL A 6 -57.15 -24.38 -51.91
CA VAL A 6 -55.86 -24.73 -52.50
C VAL A 6 -54.82 -24.54 -51.42
N SER A 7 -54.27 -25.66 -50.94
CA SER A 7 -53.10 -25.70 -50.08
C SER A 7 -51.88 -25.25 -50.88
N LEU A 8 -51.36 -24.05 -50.56
CA LEU A 8 -50.06 -23.59 -51.04
C LEU A 8 -49.05 -23.72 -49.89
N PHE A 9 -48.15 -24.69 -50.04
CA PHE A 9 -46.99 -24.92 -49.19
C PHE A 9 -46.01 -23.74 -49.39
N CYS A 10 -45.96 -22.81 -48.44
CA CYS A 10 -44.88 -21.82 -48.37
C CYS A 10 -43.78 -22.37 -47.46
N LEU A 11 -42.66 -22.78 -48.06
CA LEU A 11 -41.38 -22.98 -47.38
C LEU A 11 -40.99 -21.69 -46.65
N PHE A 12 -41.03 -21.69 -45.32
CA PHE A 12 -40.22 -20.77 -44.54
C PHE A 12 -38.80 -21.32 -44.52
N ALA A 13 -37.90 -20.65 -45.25
CA ALA A 13 -36.47 -20.82 -45.11
C ALA A 13 -36.08 -20.41 -43.69
N LEU A 14 -35.84 -21.40 -42.82
CA LEU A 14 -35.10 -21.21 -41.59
C LEU A 14 -33.67 -20.85 -41.97
N SER A 15 -33.36 -19.54 -42.02
CA SER A 15 -31.99 -19.08 -41.94
C SER A 15 -31.46 -19.50 -40.57
N LEU A 16 -30.77 -20.65 -40.53
CA LEU A 16 -29.86 -21.00 -39.45
C LEU A 16 -28.81 -19.90 -39.39
N GLN A 17 -29.04 -18.90 -38.54
CA GLN A 17 -27.94 -18.11 -38.02
C GLN A 17 -27.04 -19.09 -37.29
N ALA A 18 -25.88 -19.38 -37.89
CA ALA A 18 -24.81 -20.10 -37.20
C ALA A 18 -24.53 -19.33 -35.91
N GLN A 19 -25.02 -19.88 -34.79
CA GLN A 19 -24.60 -19.44 -33.48
C GLN A 19 -23.08 -19.59 -33.46
N ASN A 20 -22.40 -18.48 -33.21
CA ASN A 20 -20.96 -18.40 -33.10
C ASN A 20 -20.56 -19.12 -31.80
N TYR A 21 -20.63 -20.46 -31.80
CA TYR A 21 -20.12 -21.30 -30.74
C TYR A 21 -18.62 -21.00 -30.62
N GLY A 22 -18.15 -20.77 -29.38
CA GLY A 22 -16.81 -20.26 -29.09
C GLY A 22 -15.66 -21.08 -29.69
N SER A 23 -14.42 -20.62 -29.45
CA SER A 23 -13.22 -21.29 -29.96
C SER A 23 -13.19 -22.78 -29.61
N SER A 24 -12.49 -23.59 -30.42
CA SER A 24 -12.28 -25.03 -30.14
C SER A 24 -11.81 -25.29 -28.70
N ALA A 25 -11.00 -24.39 -28.14
CA ALA A 25 -10.57 -24.42 -26.75
C ALA A 25 -11.71 -24.18 -25.75
N ALA A 26 -12.60 -23.21 -26.00
CA ALA A 26 -13.75 -22.95 -25.14
C ALA A 26 -14.71 -24.15 -25.13
N ARG A 27 -14.95 -24.77 -26.30
CA ARG A 27 -15.74 -26.00 -26.39
C ARG A 27 -15.10 -27.16 -25.64
N LYS A 28 -13.76 -27.30 -25.69
CA LYS A 28 -13.03 -28.32 -24.93
C LYS A 28 -13.22 -28.14 -23.43
N LEU A 29 -13.19 -26.91 -22.92
CA LEU A 29 -13.43 -26.61 -21.51
C LEU A 29 -14.86 -26.99 -21.09
N GLN A 30 -15.87 -26.58 -21.87
CA GLN A 30 -17.28 -26.93 -21.62
C GLN A 30 -17.52 -28.44 -21.61
N LEU A 31 -16.87 -29.20 -22.53
CA LEU A 31 -16.97 -30.65 -22.54
C LEU A 31 -16.31 -31.31 -21.33
N ALA A 32 -15.20 -30.74 -20.83
CA ALA A 32 -14.55 -31.24 -19.62
C ALA A 32 -15.43 -31.03 -18.39
N GLU A 33 -16.00 -29.83 -18.23
CA GLU A 33 -16.96 -29.50 -17.18
C GLU A 33 -18.18 -30.43 -17.24
N PHE A 34 -18.78 -30.60 -18.42
CA PHE A 34 -19.89 -31.53 -18.62
C PHE A 34 -19.54 -32.97 -18.22
N ALA A 35 -18.37 -33.47 -18.63
CA ALA A 35 -17.93 -34.82 -18.30
C ALA A 35 -17.70 -34.99 -16.79
N ILE A 36 -17.16 -33.97 -16.10
CA ILE A 36 -16.97 -33.99 -14.64
C ILE A 36 -18.34 -34.05 -13.94
N ALA A 37 -19.24 -33.12 -14.27
CA ALA A 37 -20.54 -33.02 -13.60
C ALA A 37 -21.45 -34.25 -13.83
N ASN A 38 -21.34 -34.92 -14.97
CA ASN A 38 -22.29 -35.98 -15.35
C ASN A 38 -21.71 -37.41 -15.34
N LEU A 39 -20.38 -37.57 -15.39
CA LEU A 39 -19.73 -38.88 -15.53
C LEU A 39 -18.77 -39.22 -14.38
N TYR A 40 -18.45 -38.26 -13.50
CA TYR A 40 -17.61 -38.54 -12.34
C TYR A 40 -18.37 -39.37 -11.30
N VAL A 41 -17.64 -40.22 -10.57
CA VAL A 41 -18.23 -41.26 -9.70
C VAL A 41 -18.75 -40.71 -8.37
N ASP A 42 -18.20 -39.59 -7.89
CA ASP A 42 -18.52 -38.96 -6.61
C ASP A 42 -19.15 -37.57 -6.80
N GLU A 43 -19.75 -37.02 -5.74
CA GLU A 43 -20.25 -35.64 -5.74
C GLU A 43 -19.09 -34.63 -5.80
N VAL A 44 -19.26 -33.56 -6.58
CA VAL A 44 -18.24 -32.53 -6.80
C VAL A 44 -18.76 -31.14 -6.51
N ASP A 45 -17.89 -30.29 -5.97
CA ASP A 45 -18.11 -28.85 -5.85
C ASP A 45 -17.70 -28.18 -7.17
N GLU A 46 -18.67 -28.05 -8.08
CA GLU A 46 -18.45 -27.51 -9.43
C GLU A 46 -17.90 -26.08 -9.39
N ASP A 47 -18.44 -25.23 -8.50
CA ASP A 47 -18.02 -23.84 -8.35
C ASP A 47 -16.51 -23.78 -8.03
N LYS A 48 -16.08 -24.54 -7.02
CA LYS A 48 -14.66 -24.59 -6.64
C LYS A 48 -13.76 -25.10 -7.77
N ILE A 49 -14.21 -26.11 -8.52
CA ILE A 49 -13.44 -26.64 -9.66
C ILE A 49 -13.28 -25.58 -10.76
N VAL A 50 -14.35 -24.84 -11.07
CA VAL A 50 -14.31 -23.75 -12.05
C VAL A 50 -13.38 -22.63 -11.58
N GLU A 51 -13.45 -22.24 -10.30
CA GLU A 51 -12.53 -21.24 -9.72
C GLU A 51 -11.06 -21.68 -9.85
N GLU A 52 -10.73 -22.91 -9.47
CA GLU A 52 -9.38 -23.45 -9.59
C GLU A 52 -8.90 -23.47 -11.05
N ALA A 53 -9.78 -23.84 -11.99
CA ALA A 53 -9.48 -23.82 -13.42
C ALA A 53 -9.18 -22.38 -13.91
N ILE A 54 -9.99 -21.39 -13.52
CA ILE A 54 -9.75 -19.97 -13.85
C ILE A 54 -8.39 -19.52 -13.30
N ILE A 55 -8.09 -19.80 -12.03
CA ILE A 55 -6.82 -19.46 -11.39
C ILE A 55 -5.64 -20.03 -12.19
N LYS A 56 -5.71 -21.32 -12.57
CA LYS A 56 -4.64 -21.97 -13.34
C LYS A 56 -4.50 -21.41 -14.76
N MET A 57 -5.59 -21.03 -15.42
CA MET A 57 -5.53 -20.37 -16.72
C MET A 57 -4.84 -19.00 -16.64
N LEU A 58 -5.20 -18.19 -15.64
CA LEU A 58 -4.61 -16.86 -15.45
C LEU A 58 -3.12 -16.91 -15.09
N ALA A 59 -2.70 -17.91 -14.31
CA ALA A 59 -1.30 -18.13 -13.96
C ALA A 59 -0.39 -18.41 -15.18
N GLN A 60 -0.95 -18.81 -16.32
CA GLN A 60 -0.20 -18.99 -17.58
C GLN A 60 0.06 -17.68 -18.33
N LEU A 61 -0.56 -16.56 -17.92
CA LEU A 61 -0.46 -15.28 -18.63
C LEU A 61 0.68 -14.44 -18.08
N ASP A 62 0.61 -14.10 -16.80
CA ASP A 62 1.53 -13.20 -16.10
C ASP A 62 1.32 -13.31 -14.56
N PRO A 63 2.27 -12.85 -13.72
CA PRO A 63 2.17 -12.97 -12.26
C PRO A 63 1.17 -12.01 -11.58
N HIS A 64 0.44 -11.22 -12.35
CA HIS A 64 -0.47 -10.19 -11.87
C HIS A 64 -1.93 -10.40 -12.30
N SER A 65 -2.19 -11.22 -13.30
CA SER A 65 -3.52 -11.63 -13.72
C SER A 65 -4.07 -12.63 -12.70
N LEU A 66 -5.12 -12.25 -11.98
CA LEU A 66 -5.58 -12.97 -10.79
C LEU A 66 -7.11 -13.10 -10.80
N TYR A 67 -7.60 -14.18 -10.21
CA TYR A 67 -9.00 -14.33 -9.80
C TYR A 67 -9.13 -13.92 -8.34
N SER A 68 -10.28 -13.37 -7.97
CA SER A 68 -10.62 -13.05 -6.59
C SER A 68 -12.08 -13.37 -6.35
N ASN A 69 -12.37 -14.15 -5.32
CA ASN A 69 -13.75 -14.44 -4.92
C ASN A 69 -14.44 -13.18 -4.34
N PRO A 70 -15.76 -13.18 -4.12
CA PRO A 70 -16.49 -11.98 -3.69
C PRO A 70 -15.96 -11.32 -2.40
N GLU A 71 -15.50 -12.12 -1.44
CA GLU A 71 -14.94 -11.60 -0.19
C GLU A 71 -13.58 -10.94 -0.42
N GLU A 72 -12.73 -11.54 -1.25
CA GLU A 72 -11.44 -10.98 -1.66
C GLU A 72 -11.60 -9.69 -2.47
N VAL A 73 -12.58 -9.63 -3.38
CA VAL A 73 -12.92 -8.41 -4.14
C VAL A 73 -13.23 -7.26 -3.21
N LYS A 74 -14.06 -7.50 -2.19
CA LYS A 74 -14.39 -6.48 -1.19
C LYS A 74 -13.15 -6.02 -0.42
N LYS A 75 -12.31 -6.94 0.05
CA LYS A 75 -11.07 -6.64 0.78
C LYS A 75 -10.07 -5.85 -0.08
N LEU A 76 -9.97 -6.14 -1.38
CA LEU A 76 -9.09 -5.44 -2.31
C LEU A 76 -9.59 -4.01 -2.64
N ASN A 77 -10.90 -3.81 -2.69
CA ASN A 77 -11.49 -2.53 -3.09
C ASN A 77 -11.64 -1.53 -1.94
N GLU A 78 -11.96 -1.97 -0.72
CA GLU A 78 -12.17 -1.06 0.45
C GLU A 78 -11.03 -0.04 0.64
N PRO A 79 -9.73 -0.43 0.65
CA PRO A 79 -8.67 0.54 0.86
C PRO A 79 -8.48 1.48 -0.32
N LEU A 80 -8.81 1.06 -1.54
CA LEU A 80 -8.74 1.90 -2.73
C LEU A 80 -9.91 2.88 -2.80
N GLN A 81 -11.10 2.48 -2.35
CA GLN A 81 -12.26 3.37 -2.22
C GLN A 81 -12.10 4.40 -1.09
N GLY A 82 -11.08 4.24 -0.23
CA GLY A 82 -10.79 5.15 0.87
C GLY A 82 -11.78 5.04 2.03
N ASN A 83 -12.56 3.94 2.11
CA ASN A 83 -13.45 3.70 3.24
C ASN A 83 -13.88 2.23 3.35
N PHE A 84 -14.33 1.85 4.54
CA PHE A 84 -15.02 0.59 4.81
C PHE A 84 -16.11 0.78 5.87
N ASP A 85 -17.05 -0.16 5.99
CA ASP A 85 -18.06 -0.12 7.04
C ASP A 85 -17.62 -0.89 8.29
N GLY A 86 -17.65 -0.23 9.45
CA GLY A 86 -17.20 -0.85 10.70
C GLY A 86 -17.44 0.00 11.94
N ILE A 87 -16.73 -0.33 13.02
CA ILE A 87 -16.86 0.35 14.32
C ILE A 87 -15.92 1.53 14.50
N GLY A 88 -14.87 1.65 13.68
CA GLY A 88 -13.94 2.79 13.72
C GLY A 88 -12.93 2.74 14.86
N VAL A 89 -12.18 1.64 14.96
CA VAL A 89 -11.06 1.48 15.89
C VAL A 89 -9.80 1.08 15.14
N GLN A 90 -8.65 1.59 15.59
CA GLN A 90 -7.34 1.02 15.30
C GLN A 90 -6.99 0.08 16.44
N PHE A 91 -6.50 -1.11 16.12
CA PHE A 91 -6.23 -2.15 17.12
C PHE A 91 -4.94 -2.91 16.82
N ASN A 92 -4.45 -3.61 17.84
CA ASN A 92 -3.43 -4.65 17.74
C ASN A 92 -3.93 -5.91 18.45
N MET A 93 -3.47 -7.08 18.01
CA MET A 93 -3.67 -8.32 18.74
C MET A 93 -2.56 -8.47 19.77
N VAL A 94 -2.93 -8.55 21.05
CA VAL A 94 -1.99 -8.74 22.18
C VAL A 94 -2.47 -9.93 22.98
N GLN A 95 -1.66 -10.99 23.06
CA GLN A 95 -1.98 -12.20 23.83
C GLN A 95 -3.41 -12.72 23.52
N ASP A 96 -3.70 -12.93 22.22
CA ASP A 96 -4.99 -13.39 21.73
C ASP A 96 -6.20 -12.52 22.11
N THR A 97 -5.96 -11.22 22.37
CA THR A 97 -7.00 -10.24 22.70
C THR A 97 -6.85 -9.00 21.82
N LEU A 98 -7.97 -8.47 21.33
CA LEU A 98 -7.98 -7.24 20.56
C LEU A 98 -7.81 -6.04 21.51
N PHE A 99 -6.67 -5.36 21.38
CA PHE A 99 -6.32 -4.14 22.11
C PHE A 99 -6.58 -2.91 21.24
N VAL A 100 -7.43 -2.00 21.71
CA VAL A 100 -7.74 -0.74 21.04
C VAL A 100 -6.57 0.22 21.21
N VAL A 101 -5.86 0.51 20.12
CA VAL A 101 -4.77 1.49 20.09
C VAL A 101 -5.34 2.90 20.18
N GLN A 102 -6.37 3.17 19.38
CA GLN A 102 -7.08 4.44 19.33
C GLN A 102 -8.45 4.28 18.66
N THR A 103 -9.40 5.15 19.00
CA THR A 103 -10.65 5.31 18.24
C THR A 103 -10.47 6.33 17.13
N ILE A 104 -11.18 6.14 16.02
CA ILE A 104 -11.19 7.13 14.95
C ILE A 104 -12.01 8.34 15.42
N SER A 105 -11.42 9.53 15.33
CA SER A 105 -12.07 10.77 15.77
C SER A 105 -13.37 11.03 15.00
N GLY A 106 -14.45 11.33 15.72
CA GLY A 106 -15.82 11.44 15.21
C GLY A 106 -16.46 10.10 14.82
N GLY A 107 -15.74 8.98 14.98
CA GLY A 107 -16.15 7.65 14.57
C GLY A 107 -17.15 6.99 15.53
N PRO A 108 -17.74 5.84 15.15
CA PRO A 108 -18.77 5.16 15.94
C PRO A 108 -18.31 4.75 17.34
N SER A 109 -17.12 4.16 17.47
CA SER A 109 -16.56 3.74 18.76
C SER A 109 -16.30 4.90 19.71
N GLU A 110 -15.79 6.04 19.21
CA GLU A 110 -15.56 7.23 20.04
C GLU A 110 -16.88 7.78 20.59
N LYS A 111 -17.92 7.85 19.75
CA LYS A 111 -19.25 8.36 20.13
C LYS A 111 -19.91 7.60 21.27
N VAL A 112 -19.63 6.30 21.40
CA VAL A 112 -20.18 5.47 22.48
C VAL A 112 -19.24 5.38 23.69
N GLY A 113 -18.07 6.01 23.64
CA GLY A 113 -17.13 6.08 24.77
C GLY A 113 -16.14 4.92 24.88
N ILE A 114 -15.85 4.22 23.77
CA ILE A 114 -14.66 3.35 23.71
C ILE A 114 -13.42 4.22 23.71
N LEU A 115 -12.39 3.79 24.45
CA LEU A 115 -11.17 4.54 24.66
C LEU A 115 -9.96 3.73 24.23
N ALA A 116 -8.89 4.45 23.91
CA ALA A 116 -7.57 3.84 23.74
C ALA A 116 -7.14 3.10 25.03
N GLY A 117 -6.64 1.87 24.87
CA GLY A 117 -6.30 0.96 25.97
C GLY A 117 -7.39 -0.06 26.33
N ASP A 118 -8.59 0.09 25.77
CA ASP A 118 -9.66 -0.90 25.93
C ASP A 118 -9.31 -2.23 25.27
N ARG A 119 -9.74 -3.34 25.87
CA ARG A 119 -9.64 -4.69 25.29
C ARG A 119 -11.04 -5.20 24.92
N ILE A 120 -11.28 -5.54 23.66
CA ILE A 120 -12.56 -6.13 23.25
C ILE A 120 -12.52 -7.62 23.60
N VAL A 121 -13.42 -8.05 24.50
CA VAL A 121 -13.46 -9.42 25.03
C VAL A 121 -14.58 -10.23 24.37
N ILE A 122 -15.75 -9.62 24.18
CA ILE A 122 -16.93 -10.26 23.59
C ILE A 122 -17.45 -9.38 22.46
N VAL A 123 -17.85 -10.02 21.36
CA VAL A 123 -18.55 -9.42 20.22
C VAL A 123 -19.87 -10.16 20.03
N ASN A 124 -20.97 -9.45 20.20
CA ASN A 124 -22.33 -9.95 20.33
C ASN A 124 -22.43 -10.99 21.46
N ASP A 125 -22.67 -12.25 21.11
CA ASP A 125 -22.78 -13.41 21.99
C ASP A 125 -21.48 -14.22 22.10
N SER A 126 -20.45 -13.85 21.35
CA SER A 126 -19.25 -14.65 21.16
C SER A 126 -18.05 -14.04 21.87
N THR A 127 -17.42 -14.80 22.77
CA THR A 127 -16.10 -14.44 23.32
C THR A 127 -15.06 -14.51 22.22
N ILE A 128 -14.26 -13.45 22.07
CA ILE A 128 -13.17 -13.38 21.07
C ILE A 128 -11.78 -13.41 21.71
N ALA A 129 -11.67 -13.09 22.99
CA ALA A 129 -10.40 -13.05 23.72
C ALA A 129 -10.02 -14.43 24.27
N GLY A 130 -8.73 -14.78 24.18
CA GLY A 130 -8.16 -15.98 24.83
C GLY A 130 -8.52 -17.32 24.19
N ILE A 131 -9.22 -17.32 23.05
CA ILE A 131 -9.64 -18.52 22.31
C ILE A 131 -8.90 -18.70 20.98
N LYS A 132 -7.83 -17.93 20.74
CA LYS A 132 -7.04 -17.96 19.50
C LYS A 132 -7.86 -17.78 18.22
N MET A 133 -8.94 -17.00 18.31
CA MET A 133 -9.74 -16.64 17.14
C MET A 133 -8.85 -15.85 16.16
N SER A 134 -8.94 -16.20 14.87
CA SER A 134 -8.13 -15.52 13.86
C SER A 134 -8.51 -14.04 13.78
N THR A 135 -7.52 -13.18 13.49
CA THR A 135 -7.76 -11.74 13.30
C THR A 135 -8.82 -11.48 12.22
N GLU A 136 -8.81 -12.29 11.16
CA GLU A 136 -9.80 -12.22 10.09
C GLU A 136 -11.23 -12.45 10.58
N GLU A 137 -11.43 -13.47 11.41
CA GLU A 137 -12.74 -13.78 11.98
C GLU A 137 -13.22 -12.67 12.92
N ILE A 138 -12.31 -12.12 13.74
CA ILE A 138 -12.62 -10.96 14.58
C ILE A 138 -13.05 -9.78 13.72
N MET A 139 -12.33 -9.49 12.64
CA MET A 139 -12.67 -8.42 11.71
C MET A 139 -14.02 -8.63 11.04
N ARG A 140 -14.35 -9.86 10.64
CA ARG A 140 -15.66 -10.22 10.07
C ARG A 140 -16.80 -9.91 11.02
N ARG A 141 -16.60 -10.12 12.33
CA ARG A 141 -17.60 -9.84 13.38
C ARG A 141 -17.73 -8.35 13.69
N LEU A 142 -16.62 -7.61 13.69
CA LEU A 142 -16.62 -6.17 13.97
C LEU A 142 -17.14 -5.36 12.78
N ARG A 143 -16.90 -5.82 11.55
CA ARG A 143 -17.45 -5.24 10.32
C ARG A 143 -18.88 -5.71 10.08
N GLY A 144 -19.55 -5.03 9.18
CA GLY A 144 -20.93 -5.32 8.81
C GLY A 144 -21.56 -4.14 8.09
N PRO A 145 -22.76 -4.32 7.50
CA PRO A 145 -23.42 -3.28 6.73
C PRO A 145 -23.58 -1.99 7.53
N ARG A 146 -23.38 -0.84 6.89
CA ARG A 146 -23.66 0.47 7.48
C ARG A 146 -25.03 0.51 8.15
N GLY A 147 -25.08 1.05 9.36
CA GLY A 147 -26.30 1.20 10.15
C GLY A 147 -26.70 -0.03 10.97
N SER A 148 -26.12 -1.20 10.70
CA SER A 148 -26.26 -2.37 11.58
C SER A 148 -25.61 -2.12 12.94
N LYS A 149 -26.04 -2.87 13.95
CA LYS A 149 -25.49 -2.78 15.31
C LYS A 149 -24.53 -3.94 15.60
N VAL A 150 -23.61 -3.69 16.52
CA VAL A 150 -22.76 -4.69 17.15
C VAL A 150 -22.64 -4.39 18.62
N ASP A 151 -22.83 -5.42 19.44
CA ASP A 151 -22.71 -5.30 20.88
C ASP A 151 -21.30 -5.77 21.29
N LEU A 152 -20.60 -4.96 22.08
CA LEU A 152 -19.27 -5.29 22.56
C LEU A 152 -19.28 -5.34 24.08
N LYS A 153 -18.47 -6.23 24.65
CA LYS A 153 -18.05 -6.11 26.06
C LYS A 153 -16.55 -5.91 26.13
N VAL A 154 -16.15 -4.85 26.82
CA VAL A 154 -14.78 -4.35 26.85
C VAL A 154 -14.23 -4.42 28.26
N LEU A 155 -12.98 -4.88 28.38
CA LEU A 155 -12.19 -4.76 29.61
C LEU A 155 -11.38 -3.46 29.56
N ARG A 156 -11.63 -2.56 30.52
CA ARG A 156 -10.92 -1.29 30.66
C ARG A 156 -10.01 -1.30 31.89
N ARG A 157 -8.78 -0.85 31.72
CA ARG A 157 -7.81 -0.81 32.83
C ARG A 157 -8.34 0.02 34.01
N GLY A 158 -8.34 -0.58 35.20
CA GLY A 158 -8.84 0.04 36.42
C GLY A 158 -10.35 -0.14 36.66
N VAL A 159 -11.05 -0.87 35.78
CA VAL A 159 -12.45 -1.25 35.94
C VAL A 159 -12.52 -2.77 36.00
N ASN A 160 -13.10 -3.32 37.08
CA ASN A 160 -13.14 -4.76 37.31
C ASN A 160 -14.20 -5.49 36.47
N GLU A 161 -15.24 -4.76 36.02
CA GLU A 161 -16.35 -5.30 35.25
C GLU A 161 -16.14 -5.08 33.75
N LEU A 162 -16.74 -5.95 32.94
CA LEU A 162 -16.80 -5.75 31.49
C LEU A 162 -17.83 -4.68 31.16
N LEU A 163 -17.39 -3.61 30.50
CA LEU A 163 -18.23 -2.50 30.07
C LEU A 163 -18.98 -2.87 28.77
N PRO A 164 -20.33 -2.83 28.76
CA PRO A 164 -21.11 -3.08 27.55
C PRO A 164 -21.20 -1.83 26.67
N PHE A 165 -21.07 -2.00 25.35
CA PHE A 165 -21.25 -0.95 24.36
C PHE A 165 -22.04 -1.46 23.16
N THR A 166 -23.08 -0.74 22.73
CA THR A 166 -23.77 -1.01 21.46
C THR A 166 -23.33 0.02 20.44
N ILE A 167 -22.64 -0.43 19.39
CA ILE A 167 -22.11 0.44 18.33
C ILE A 167 -22.97 0.29 17.09
N LYS A 168 -23.41 1.43 16.54
CA LYS A 168 -23.98 1.48 15.19
C LYS A 168 -22.83 1.61 14.19
N ARG A 169 -22.64 0.60 13.33
CA ARG A 169 -21.59 0.62 12.30
C ARG A 169 -21.82 1.79 11.34
N ASP A 170 -20.74 2.45 10.97
CA ASP A 170 -20.77 3.56 10.00
C ASP A 170 -19.58 3.46 9.05
N ARG A 171 -19.58 4.34 8.05
CA ARG A 171 -18.47 4.47 7.10
C ARG A 171 -17.24 5.02 7.82
N ILE A 172 -16.15 4.28 7.73
CA ILE A 172 -14.85 4.61 8.32
C ILE A 172 -13.90 5.05 7.22
N PRO A 173 -13.32 6.27 7.29
CA PRO A 173 -12.36 6.71 6.30
C PRO A 173 -11.05 5.92 6.41
N ILE A 174 -10.47 5.61 5.25
CA ILE A 174 -9.11 5.11 5.10
C ILE A 174 -8.35 6.19 4.33
N TYR A 175 -7.43 6.86 5.02
CA TYR A 175 -6.59 7.88 4.40
C TYR A 175 -5.46 7.25 3.59
N SER A 176 -5.10 7.90 2.50
CA SER A 176 -3.95 7.55 1.66
C SER A 176 -2.65 8.19 2.15
N ILE A 177 -2.77 9.33 2.85
CA ILE A 177 -1.65 10.09 3.40
C ILE A 177 -1.37 9.70 4.85
N ASP A 178 -0.18 9.20 5.09
CA ASP A 178 0.28 8.83 6.44
C ASP A 178 0.75 10.03 7.26
N ALA A 179 1.34 11.03 6.60
CA ALA A 179 1.94 12.19 7.25
C ALA A 179 2.05 13.39 6.29
N ALA A 180 1.76 14.60 6.80
CA ALA A 180 1.95 15.84 6.06
C ALA A 180 2.37 17.01 6.98
N TYR A 181 3.67 17.30 7.05
CA TYR A 181 4.23 18.27 8.01
C TYR A 181 5.39 19.10 7.43
N MET A 182 5.70 20.23 8.06
CA MET A 182 6.91 21.00 7.78
C MET A 182 8.12 20.27 8.36
N LEU A 183 8.97 19.75 7.49
CA LEU A 183 10.17 19.00 7.88
C LEU A 183 11.29 19.94 8.35
N LYS A 184 11.46 21.05 7.65
CA LYS A 184 12.44 22.11 7.93
C LYS A 184 11.89 23.46 7.48
N ASP A 185 12.61 24.56 7.71
CA ASP A 185 12.24 25.86 7.15
C ASP A 185 12.01 25.72 5.63
N LYS A 186 10.82 26.12 5.16
CA LYS A 186 10.36 26.05 3.77
C LYS A 186 10.27 24.65 3.12
N ILE A 187 10.71 23.58 3.76
CA ILE A 187 10.62 22.21 3.21
C ILE A 187 9.46 21.46 3.87
N GLY A 188 8.44 21.14 3.07
CA GLY A 188 7.34 20.27 3.47
C GLY A 188 7.63 18.81 3.14
N TYR A 189 7.00 17.92 3.88
CA TYR A 189 7.06 16.48 3.64
C TYR A 189 5.65 15.92 3.59
N ILE A 190 5.35 15.13 2.56
CA ILE A 190 4.09 14.38 2.43
C ILE A 190 4.43 12.93 2.12
N ARG A 191 3.90 12.00 2.92
CA ARG A 191 3.99 10.57 2.67
C ARG A 191 2.67 10.01 2.19
N ILE A 192 2.69 9.31 1.06
CA ILE A 192 1.54 8.61 0.50
C ILE A 192 1.80 7.11 0.53
N ASP A 193 0.98 6.37 1.27
CA ASP A 193 1.08 4.91 1.40
C ASP A 193 0.46 4.16 0.21
N ARG A 194 -0.59 4.73 -0.38
CA ARG A 194 -1.34 4.13 -1.51
C ARG A 194 -2.06 5.18 -2.35
N PHE A 195 -2.46 4.78 -3.56
CA PHE A 195 -3.28 5.61 -4.46
C PHE A 195 -4.75 5.16 -4.42
N GLY A 196 -5.52 5.73 -3.50
CA GLY A 196 -6.97 5.56 -3.39
C GLY A 196 -7.76 6.66 -4.10
N ALA A 197 -9.09 6.55 -4.04
CA ALA A 197 -10.04 7.49 -4.64
C ALA A 197 -9.96 8.89 -4.02
N THR A 198 -9.52 9.00 -2.77
CA THR A 198 -9.44 10.26 -2.02
C THR A 198 -8.05 10.91 -2.06
N THR A 199 -7.02 10.23 -2.59
CA THR A 199 -5.62 10.67 -2.51
C THR A 199 -5.39 12.08 -3.08
N SER A 200 -5.98 12.40 -4.24
CA SER A 200 -5.81 13.73 -4.85
C SER A 200 -6.35 14.85 -3.95
N LYS A 201 -7.52 14.65 -3.32
CA LYS A 201 -8.11 15.63 -2.41
C LYS A 201 -7.28 15.77 -1.13
N GLU A 202 -6.88 14.66 -0.54
CA GLU A 202 -6.02 14.64 0.65
C GLU A 202 -4.71 15.37 0.39
N PHE A 203 -4.09 15.14 -0.77
CA PHE A 203 -2.85 15.78 -1.17
C PHE A 203 -3.02 17.29 -1.35
N SER A 204 -4.09 17.71 -2.03
CA SER A 204 -4.41 19.14 -2.22
C SER A 204 -4.61 19.88 -0.89
N ASP A 205 -5.28 19.23 0.07
CA ASP A 205 -5.50 19.79 1.41
C ASP A 205 -4.21 19.88 2.22
N ALA A 206 -3.40 18.82 2.20
CA ALA A 206 -2.09 18.78 2.83
C ALA A 206 -1.17 19.87 2.27
N LEU A 207 -1.10 19.98 0.93
CA LEU A 207 -0.29 20.97 0.24
C LEU A 207 -0.74 22.40 0.58
N THR A 208 -2.05 22.65 0.61
CA THR A 208 -2.61 23.95 1.01
C THR A 208 -2.23 24.30 2.45
N LYS A 209 -2.31 23.34 3.39
CA LYS A 209 -1.90 23.52 4.79
C LYS A 209 -0.41 23.85 4.89
N LEU A 210 0.46 23.11 4.19
CA LEU A 210 1.91 23.32 4.23
C LEU A 210 2.31 24.66 3.60
N LYS A 211 1.70 25.06 2.49
CA LYS A 211 1.92 26.38 1.88
C LYS A 211 1.57 27.53 2.83
N LYS A 212 0.46 27.41 3.57
CA LYS A 212 0.09 28.40 4.61
C LYS A 212 1.12 28.46 5.74
N GLN A 213 1.85 27.37 6.00
CA GLN A 213 2.95 27.31 6.96
C GLN A 213 4.29 27.79 6.38
N GLY A 214 4.32 28.28 5.13
CA GLY A 214 5.52 28.85 4.50
C GLY A 214 6.30 27.89 3.62
N MET A 215 5.77 26.70 3.31
CA MET A 215 6.42 25.73 2.40
C MET A 215 6.73 26.34 1.03
N LYS A 216 7.93 26.07 0.52
CA LYS A 216 8.42 26.40 -0.83
C LYS A 216 8.89 25.17 -1.60
N ASP A 217 9.46 24.20 -0.89
CA ASP A 217 10.01 22.97 -1.46
C ASP A 217 9.30 21.76 -0.83
N LEU A 218 9.21 20.65 -1.57
CA LEU A 218 8.46 19.47 -1.16
C LEU A 218 9.31 18.19 -1.29
N ILE A 219 9.24 17.35 -0.25
CA ILE A 219 9.60 15.94 -0.32
C ILE A 219 8.30 15.13 -0.39
N LEU A 220 8.13 14.39 -1.49
CA LEU A 220 7.05 13.41 -1.66
C LEU A 220 7.61 12.01 -1.42
N ASP A 221 7.17 11.36 -0.34
CA ASP A 221 7.62 10.02 0.02
C ASP A 221 6.65 8.95 -0.49
N LEU A 222 7.13 8.13 -1.43
CA LEU A 222 6.43 6.98 -2.01
C LEU A 222 7.10 5.65 -1.67
N GLN A 223 8.04 5.63 -0.70
CA GLN A 223 8.69 4.40 -0.23
C GLN A 223 7.64 3.47 0.40
N GLY A 224 7.63 2.20 0.00
CA GLY A 224 6.63 1.21 0.43
C GLY A 224 5.30 1.26 -0.32
N ASN A 225 5.09 2.25 -1.21
CA ASN A 225 3.80 2.44 -1.87
C ASN A 225 3.66 1.56 -3.13
N GLY A 226 2.92 0.46 -3.00
CA GLY A 226 2.64 -0.50 -4.07
C GLY A 226 1.73 0.01 -5.20
N GLY A 227 1.24 1.25 -5.11
CA GLY A 227 0.43 1.91 -6.14
C GLY A 227 -1.04 2.00 -5.78
N GLY A 228 -1.91 1.80 -6.78
CA GLY A 228 -3.36 1.95 -6.66
C GLY A 228 -3.98 2.46 -7.95
N TYR A 229 -4.97 3.35 -7.86
CA TYR A 229 -5.69 3.85 -9.04
C TYR A 229 -4.81 4.71 -9.96
N LEU A 230 -4.84 4.37 -11.26
CA LEU A 230 -4.17 5.12 -12.32
C LEU A 230 -4.57 6.60 -12.34
N ASN A 231 -5.87 6.90 -12.22
CA ASN A 231 -6.34 8.28 -12.27
C ASN A 231 -5.84 9.11 -11.09
N ALA A 232 -5.72 8.52 -9.90
CA ALA A 232 -5.12 9.21 -8.75
C ALA A 232 -3.63 9.53 -8.99
N ALA A 233 -2.90 8.66 -9.70
CA ALA A 233 -1.52 8.93 -10.13
C ALA A 233 -1.44 10.08 -11.15
N ILE A 234 -2.35 10.10 -12.13
CA ILE A 234 -2.45 11.17 -13.13
C ILE A 234 -2.76 12.50 -12.47
N ASP A 235 -3.75 12.52 -11.57
CA ASP A 235 -4.15 13.74 -10.86
C ASP A 235 -3.01 14.24 -9.95
N LEU A 236 -2.30 13.34 -9.26
CA LEU A 236 -1.13 13.71 -8.46
C LEU A 236 0.02 14.25 -9.34
N ALA A 237 0.33 13.61 -10.47
CA ALA A 237 1.37 14.09 -11.37
C ALA A 237 1.05 15.47 -11.96
N ASN A 238 -0.24 15.74 -12.23
CA ASN A 238 -0.74 17.03 -12.69
C ASN A 238 -0.47 18.17 -11.69
N GLU A 239 -0.35 17.88 -10.38
CA GLU A 239 -0.01 18.89 -9.37
C GLU A 239 1.35 19.56 -9.63
N PHE A 240 2.24 18.87 -10.35
CA PHE A 240 3.64 19.26 -10.51
C PHE A 240 4.02 19.68 -11.93
N LEU A 241 3.30 19.20 -12.94
CA LEU A 241 3.69 19.30 -14.35
C LEU A 241 3.02 20.47 -15.08
N ASN A 242 3.63 20.91 -16.18
CA ASN A 242 3.10 22.01 -16.99
C ASN A 242 2.00 21.53 -17.93
N THR A 243 1.19 22.46 -18.44
CA THR A 243 0.15 22.14 -19.42
C THR A 243 0.75 21.41 -20.62
N LYS A 244 0.11 20.30 -21.03
CA LYS A 244 0.54 19.41 -22.14
C LYS A 244 1.82 18.60 -21.91
N ASP A 245 2.43 18.65 -20.73
CA ASP A 245 3.44 17.65 -20.37
C ASP A 245 2.76 16.27 -20.32
N LEU A 246 3.25 15.31 -21.11
CA LEU A 246 2.77 13.93 -21.07
C LEU A 246 3.05 13.35 -19.68
N ILE A 247 2.07 12.74 -19.03
CA ILE A 247 2.25 12.07 -17.73
C ILE A 247 2.63 10.61 -17.98
N VAL A 248 1.78 9.92 -18.74
CA VAL A 248 1.91 8.50 -19.03
C VAL A 248 1.13 8.20 -20.29
N TYR A 249 1.53 7.16 -21.02
CA TYR A 249 0.67 6.54 -22.01
C TYR A 249 0.60 5.04 -21.83
N THR A 250 -0.50 4.46 -22.28
CA THR A 250 -0.78 3.03 -22.19
C THR A 250 -1.02 2.45 -23.57
N GLU A 251 -0.55 1.24 -23.82
CA GLU A 251 -0.71 0.56 -25.11
C GLU A 251 -0.70 -0.96 -24.93
N GLY A 252 -1.55 -1.66 -25.66
CA GLY A 252 -1.62 -3.12 -25.63
C GLY A 252 -2.12 -3.71 -26.93
N LYS A 253 -1.98 -5.03 -27.09
CA LYS A 253 -2.34 -5.73 -28.35
C LYS A 253 -3.79 -5.48 -28.80
N ARG A 254 -4.71 -5.38 -27.86
CA ARG A 254 -6.15 -5.10 -28.10
C ARG A 254 -6.61 -3.80 -27.44
N ASN A 255 -5.68 -3.03 -26.88
CA ASN A 255 -5.97 -1.77 -26.20
C ASN A 255 -5.24 -0.66 -26.95
N PRO A 256 -5.97 0.20 -27.68
CA PRO A 256 -5.34 1.27 -28.44
C PRO A 256 -4.55 2.19 -27.52
N ARG A 257 -3.54 2.85 -28.09
CA ARG A 257 -2.73 3.82 -27.37
C ARG A 257 -3.61 4.91 -26.76
N SER A 258 -3.47 5.13 -25.46
CA SER A 258 -4.13 6.21 -24.72
C SER A 258 -3.08 7.04 -24.01
N GLU A 259 -3.08 8.35 -24.25
CA GLU A 259 -2.12 9.30 -23.71
C GLU A 259 -2.79 10.22 -22.69
N PHE A 260 -2.12 10.44 -21.56
CA PHE A 260 -2.64 11.26 -20.47
C PHE A 260 -1.70 12.43 -20.25
N TYR A 261 -2.21 13.66 -20.42
CA TYR A 261 -1.44 14.90 -20.33
C TYR A 261 -1.81 15.69 -19.08
N ALA A 262 -0.84 16.40 -18.52
CA ALA A 262 -1.09 17.37 -17.48
C ALA A 262 -1.91 18.55 -18.03
N LYS A 263 -2.91 18.96 -17.24
CA LYS A 263 -3.75 20.15 -17.46
C LYS A 263 -2.99 21.43 -17.13
N GLY A 264 -1.99 21.32 -16.26
CA GLY A 264 -1.13 22.44 -15.87
C GLY A 264 -1.83 23.46 -14.98
N ASN A 265 -2.79 23.01 -14.18
CA ASN A 265 -3.48 23.80 -13.15
C ASN A 265 -3.15 23.31 -11.73
N GLY A 266 -2.04 22.57 -11.59
CA GLY A 266 -1.56 22.00 -10.34
C GLY A 266 -1.14 23.07 -9.35
N GLN A 267 -1.21 22.76 -8.06
CA GLN A 267 -0.83 23.68 -7.01
C GLN A 267 0.68 23.74 -6.80
N PHE A 268 1.49 22.76 -7.22
CA PHE A 268 2.94 22.73 -6.95
C PHE A 268 3.78 22.63 -8.22
N GLN A 269 3.48 23.45 -9.22
CA GLN A 269 4.27 23.53 -10.46
C GLN A 269 5.64 24.18 -10.25
N ASP A 270 5.73 25.09 -9.29
CA ASP A 270 6.96 25.78 -8.90
C ASP A 270 7.52 25.23 -7.58
N GLY A 271 8.81 25.51 -7.30
CA GLY A 271 9.52 25.03 -6.12
C GLY A 271 10.28 23.72 -6.37
N LYS A 272 11.27 23.43 -5.52
CA LYS A 272 12.07 22.21 -5.65
C LYS A 272 11.27 21.00 -5.14
N LEU A 273 11.39 19.88 -5.85
CA LEU A 273 10.68 18.64 -5.56
C LEU A 273 11.67 17.49 -5.48
N ALA A 274 11.64 16.74 -4.37
CA ALA A 274 12.30 15.45 -4.26
C ALA A 274 11.25 14.34 -4.09
N ILE A 275 11.40 13.24 -4.80
CA ILE A 275 10.56 12.05 -4.63
C ILE A 275 11.40 10.93 -4.04
N LEU A 276 10.93 10.34 -2.94
CA LEU A 276 11.56 9.19 -2.33
C LEU A 276 10.90 7.90 -2.83
N ILE A 277 11.71 6.96 -3.28
CA ILE A 277 11.26 5.63 -3.73
C ILE A 277 12.14 4.52 -3.15
N ASP A 278 11.58 3.33 -3.06
CA ASP A 278 12.30 2.10 -2.73
C ASP A 278 11.83 0.95 -3.62
N GLU A 279 12.37 -0.24 -3.37
CA GLU A 279 12.06 -1.47 -4.09
C GLU A 279 10.59 -1.92 -4.00
N PHE A 280 9.80 -1.32 -3.11
CA PHE A 280 8.37 -1.58 -2.93
C PHE A 280 7.48 -0.50 -3.57
N SER A 281 8.06 0.64 -4.00
CA SER A 281 7.36 1.61 -4.84
C SER A 281 6.97 0.97 -6.17
N ALA A 282 5.67 0.89 -6.49
CA ALA A 282 5.20 0.19 -7.68
C ALA A 282 4.04 0.90 -8.39
N SER A 283 3.84 0.59 -9.67
CA SER A 283 2.64 0.96 -10.45
C SER A 283 2.35 2.46 -10.43
N ALA A 284 1.28 2.92 -9.79
CA ALA A 284 0.92 4.33 -9.70
C ALA A 284 2.05 5.21 -9.15
N SER A 285 2.81 4.72 -8.16
CA SER A 285 4.01 5.39 -7.64
C SER A 285 5.05 5.60 -8.73
N GLU A 286 5.27 4.59 -9.58
CA GLU A 286 6.26 4.65 -10.66
C GLU A 286 5.80 5.53 -11.83
N ILE A 287 4.48 5.67 -12.04
CA ILE A 287 3.91 6.61 -13.01
C ILE A 287 4.22 8.05 -12.59
N VAL A 288 3.94 8.40 -11.34
CA VAL A 288 4.23 9.74 -10.81
C VAL A 288 5.73 10.00 -10.85
N THR A 289 6.53 9.09 -10.27
CA THR A 289 7.99 9.25 -10.24
C THR A 289 8.59 9.33 -11.64
N GLY A 290 8.18 8.46 -12.56
CA GLY A 290 8.66 8.43 -13.94
C GLY A 290 8.31 9.69 -14.71
N ALA A 291 7.08 10.22 -14.56
CA ALA A 291 6.70 11.47 -15.18
C ALA A 291 7.54 12.65 -14.68
N ILE A 292 7.77 12.73 -13.37
CA ILE A 292 8.55 13.80 -12.74
C ILE A 292 10.03 13.71 -13.12
N GLN A 293 10.60 12.51 -13.15
CA GLN A 293 11.99 12.28 -13.55
C GLN A 293 12.20 12.61 -15.03
N ASP A 294 11.31 12.12 -15.91
CA ASP A 294 11.44 12.29 -17.37
C ASP A 294 11.29 13.75 -17.79
N TRP A 295 10.51 14.55 -17.06
CA TRP A 295 10.41 16.00 -17.31
C TRP A 295 11.47 16.82 -16.59
N ASP A 296 12.38 16.21 -15.84
CA ASP A 296 13.31 16.91 -14.95
C ASP A 296 12.60 17.90 -14.01
N ARG A 297 11.38 17.57 -13.59
CA ARG A 297 10.59 18.41 -12.68
C ARG A 297 11.07 18.27 -11.25
N GLY A 298 11.60 17.12 -10.86
CA GLY A 298 12.11 16.86 -9.52
C GLY A 298 13.19 15.79 -9.53
N ILE A 299 13.88 15.67 -8.40
CA ILE A 299 14.95 14.67 -8.21
C ILE A 299 14.39 13.43 -7.53
N VAL A 300 14.76 12.25 -8.02
CA VAL A 300 14.36 10.97 -7.42
C VAL A 300 15.48 10.46 -6.52
N VAL A 301 15.16 10.10 -5.27
CA VAL A 301 16.13 9.68 -4.25
C VAL A 301 15.70 8.32 -3.67
N GLY A 302 16.66 7.43 -3.44
CA GLY A 302 16.41 6.15 -2.75
C GLY A 302 16.98 4.97 -3.51
N ARG A 303 16.15 3.95 -3.78
CA ARG A 303 16.54 2.72 -4.51
C ARG A 303 15.63 2.46 -5.70
N ARG A 304 16.08 1.61 -6.62
CA ARG A 304 15.30 1.24 -7.81
C ARG A 304 13.96 0.64 -7.41
N SER A 305 12.89 1.16 -8.01
CA SER A 305 11.51 0.76 -7.74
C SER A 305 11.19 -0.67 -8.20
N PHE A 306 9.96 -1.13 -7.96
CA PHE A 306 9.57 -2.52 -8.17
C PHE A 306 9.58 -2.98 -9.64
N GLY A 307 9.23 -2.10 -10.58
CA GLY A 307 9.16 -2.41 -12.01
C GLY A 307 7.84 -3.00 -12.49
N LYS A 308 6.70 -2.49 -12.00
CA LYS A 308 5.37 -2.90 -12.47
C LYS A 308 4.85 -1.87 -13.48
N GLY A 309 5.18 -2.09 -14.74
CA GLY A 309 4.76 -1.37 -15.95
C GLY A 309 3.47 -1.89 -16.61
N LEU A 310 2.60 -2.61 -15.89
CA LEU A 310 1.37 -3.21 -16.42
C LEU A 310 0.12 -2.43 -16.03
N VAL A 311 -0.86 -2.39 -16.94
CA VAL A 311 -2.21 -1.88 -16.71
C VAL A 311 -3.15 -3.07 -16.58
N GLN A 312 -3.87 -3.09 -15.48
CA GLN A 312 -4.84 -4.14 -15.17
C GLN A 312 -6.26 -3.60 -15.23
N ARG A 313 -7.18 -4.40 -15.76
CA ARG A 313 -8.61 -4.09 -15.83
C ARG A 313 -9.40 -5.10 -15.00
N PRO A 314 -10.27 -4.66 -14.07
CA PRO A 314 -11.22 -5.56 -13.42
C PRO A 314 -12.26 -6.04 -14.43
N VAL A 315 -12.63 -7.31 -14.34
CA VAL A 315 -13.72 -7.95 -15.06
C VAL A 315 -14.58 -8.61 -14.00
N ASP A 316 -15.70 -7.95 -13.69
CA ASP A 316 -16.64 -8.44 -12.68
C ASP A 316 -17.42 -9.64 -13.24
N LEU A 317 -17.63 -10.65 -12.40
CA LEU A 317 -18.36 -11.87 -12.72
C LEU A 317 -19.74 -11.87 -12.00
N PRO A 318 -20.74 -12.64 -12.51
CA PRO A 318 -22.12 -12.57 -12.00
C PRO A 318 -22.31 -12.97 -10.53
N ASP A 319 -21.41 -13.78 -10.00
CA ASP A 319 -21.37 -14.25 -8.62
C ASP A 319 -20.73 -13.23 -7.65
N GLY A 320 -20.25 -12.09 -8.17
CA GLY A 320 -19.56 -11.06 -7.41
C GLY A 320 -18.04 -11.27 -7.31
N SER A 321 -17.51 -12.34 -7.89
CA SER A 321 -16.08 -12.53 -8.07
C SER A 321 -15.53 -11.61 -9.16
N MET A 322 -14.21 -11.54 -9.29
CA MET A 322 -13.56 -10.63 -10.24
C MET A 322 -12.29 -11.24 -10.80
N ILE A 323 -12.10 -11.08 -12.11
CA ILE A 323 -10.80 -11.29 -12.75
C ILE A 323 -10.11 -9.93 -12.88
N ARG A 324 -8.91 -9.79 -12.33
CA ARG A 324 -8.04 -8.63 -12.56
C ARG A 324 -7.07 -8.98 -13.68
N LEU A 325 -7.37 -8.58 -14.91
CA LEU A 325 -6.62 -8.99 -16.11
C LEU A 325 -5.64 -7.92 -16.57
N THR A 326 -4.40 -8.31 -16.91
CA THR A 326 -3.44 -7.43 -17.59
C THR A 326 -3.89 -7.17 -19.04
N VAL A 327 -4.09 -5.90 -19.39
CA VAL A 327 -4.64 -5.51 -20.70
C VAL A 327 -3.68 -4.65 -21.53
N ALA A 328 -2.78 -3.92 -20.88
CA ALA A 328 -1.83 -3.04 -21.55
C ALA A 328 -0.53 -2.90 -20.75
N ARG A 329 0.49 -2.33 -21.38
CA ARG A 329 1.67 -1.79 -20.70
C ARG A 329 1.54 -0.28 -20.61
N TYR A 330 2.17 0.33 -19.62
CA TYR A 330 2.34 1.78 -19.59
C TYR A 330 3.80 2.18 -19.79
N TYR A 331 3.97 3.41 -20.23
CA TYR A 331 5.23 3.99 -20.63
C TYR A 331 5.32 5.42 -20.09
N THR A 332 6.50 5.78 -19.61
CA THR A 332 6.77 7.13 -19.09
C THR A 332 6.97 8.12 -20.25
N PRO A 333 7.06 9.44 -20.00
CA PRO A 333 7.14 10.44 -21.07
C PRO A 333 8.30 10.26 -22.05
N SER A 334 9.45 9.78 -21.57
CA SER A 334 10.62 9.45 -22.40
C SER A 334 10.42 8.22 -23.29
N GLY A 335 9.32 7.50 -23.14
CA GLY A 335 8.97 6.33 -23.96
C GLY A 335 9.47 5.01 -23.39
N ARG A 336 10.04 5.01 -22.18
CA ARG A 336 10.54 3.78 -21.55
C ARG A 336 9.40 2.99 -20.90
N CYS A 337 9.35 1.70 -21.20
CA CYS A 337 8.59 0.74 -20.41
C CYS A 337 9.44 0.34 -19.21
N ILE A 338 8.90 0.49 -18.01
CA ILE A 338 9.62 0.14 -16.77
C ILE A 338 9.32 -1.29 -16.31
N GLN A 339 8.51 -2.05 -17.05
CA GLN A 339 8.12 -3.39 -16.65
C GLN A 339 9.34 -4.31 -16.57
N LYS A 340 9.57 -4.91 -15.39
CA LYS A 340 10.59 -5.94 -15.24
C LYS A 340 10.17 -7.24 -15.94
N PRO A 341 11.11 -8.04 -16.46
CA PRO A 341 10.78 -9.28 -17.15
C PRO A 341 10.01 -10.27 -16.26
N TYR A 342 8.94 -10.86 -16.78
CA TYR A 342 8.12 -11.88 -16.09
C TYR A 342 7.95 -13.17 -16.89
N THR A 343 8.80 -13.40 -17.90
CA THR A 343 8.79 -14.63 -18.71
C THR A 343 9.13 -15.88 -17.91
N ASN A 344 9.82 -15.73 -16.78
CA ASN A 344 10.04 -16.76 -15.79
C ASN A 344 9.52 -16.26 -14.44
N ILE A 345 8.48 -16.91 -13.91
CA ILE A 345 7.78 -16.51 -12.68
C ILE A 345 8.66 -16.72 -11.45
N GLU A 346 9.48 -17.78 -11.41
CA GLU A 346 10.41 -18.03 -10.31
C GLU A 346 11.42 -16.87 -10.20
N LYS A 347 12.07 -16.52 -11.31
CA LYS A 347 12.98 -15.36 -11.36
C LYS A 347 12.27 -14.03 -11.05
N TYR A 348 11.01 -13.90 -11.46
CA TYR A 348 10.21 -12.71 -11.15
C TYR A 348 10.03 -12.52 -9.64
N ASN A 349 9.78 -13.63 -8.93
CA ASN A 349 9.57 -13.67 -7.49
C ASN A 349 10.89 -13.52 -6.70
N GLU A 350 12.00 -14.02 -7.25
CA GLU A 350 13.33 -13.93 -6.65
C GLU A 350 14.06 -12.61 -6.91
N ASP A 351 13.52 -11.72 -7.76
CA ASP A 351 14.16 -10.47 -8.19
C ASP A 351 14.75 -9.65 -7.03
N LEU A 352 14.03 -9.47 -5.92
CA LEU A 352 14.57 -8.71 -4.77
C LEU A 352 15.78 -9.39 -4.11
N ILE A 353 15.74 -10.72 -3.97
CA ILE A 353 16.83 -11.51 -3.41
C ILE A 353 18.04 -11.46 -4.36
N ASP A 354 17.79 -11.60 -5.66
CA ASP A 354 18.80 -11.51 -6.71
C ASP A 354 19.52 -10.15 -6.71
N ARG A 355 18.75 -9.07 -6.63
CA ARG A 355 19.28 -7.69 -6.56
C ARG A 355 20.15 -7.49 -5.32
N TYR A 356 19.71 -8.01 -4.18
CA TYR A 356 20.49 -7.98 -2.94
C TYR A 356 21.79 -8.78 -3.08
N ASN A 357 21.72 -10.02 -3.56
CA ASN A 357 22.89 -10.90 -3.71
C ASN A 357 23.91 -10.38 -4.73
N LYS A 358 23.46 -9.62 -5.74
CA LYS A 358 24.33 -8.95 -6.73
C LYS A 358 24.89 -7.62 -6.24
N GLY A 359 24.54 -7.16 -5.04
CA GLY A 359 25.02 -5.91 -4.47
C GLY A 359 24.29 -4.65 -4.94
N GLU A 360 23.26 -4.75 -5.78
CA GLU A 360 22.53 -3.58 -6.33
C GLU A 360 21.92 -2.72 -5.22
N MET A 361 21.48 -3.34 -4.12
CA MET A 361 20.84 -2.63 -3.01
C MET A 361 21.84 -1.91 -2.09
N SER A 362 23.12 -2.28 -2.12
CA SER A 362 24.15 -1.80 -1.20
C SER A 362 25.26 -0.98 -1.87
N ASN A 363 25.49 -1.15 -3.17
CA ASN A 363 26.56 -0.47 -3.90
C ASN A 363 26.08 0.06 -5.26
N ALA A 364 26.33 1.34 -5.51
CA ALA A 364 26.01 2.00 -6.77
C ALA A 364 26.77 1.39 -7.97
N ASP A 365 28.00 0.91 -7.75
CA ASP A 365 28.83 0.31 -8.81
C ASP A 365 28.29 -1.04 -9.29
N SER A 366 27.40 -1.68 -8.51
CA SER A 366 26.75 -2.95 -8.88
C SER A 366 25.48 -2.74 -9.72
N ILE A 367 25.15 -1.48 -10.03
CA ILE A 367 23.95 -1.11 -10.79
C ILE A 367 24.30 -1.05 -12.28
N HIS A 368 23.85 -2.04 -13.03
CA HIS A 368 24.12 -2.14 -14.46
C HIS A 368 22.83 -2.30 -15.26
N PHE A 369 22.66 -1.45 -16.28
CA PHE A 369 21.58 -1.55 -17.25
C PHE A 369 22.19 -1.75 -18.64
N PRO A 370 21.60 -2.62 -19.48
CA PRO A 370 21.96 -2.71 -20.90
C PRO A 370 21.71 -1.37 -21.62
N ASP A 371 22.58 -1.00 -22.55
CA ASP A 371 22.44 0.21 -23.39
C ASP A 371 21.11 0.27 -24.14
N SER A 372 20.57 -0.89 -24.52
CA SER A 372 19.23 -1.01 -25.15
C SER A 372 18.07 -0.49 -24.29
N LEU A 373 18.30 -0.30 -22.99
CA LEU A 373 17.32 0.24 -22.04
C LEU A 373 17.61 1.71 -21.70
N GLN A 374 18.55 2.37 -22.38
CA GLN A 374 18.88 3.77 -22.16
C GLN A 374 17.89 4.69 -22.89
N TYR A 375 17.41 5.69 -22.16
CA TYR A 375 16.55 6.77 -22.65
C TYR A 375 17.07 8.10 -22.12
N THR A 376 16.49 9.20 -22.60
CA THR A 376 16.85 10.55 -22.16
C THR A 376 15.65 11.29 -21.60
N THR A 377 15.86 12.07 -20.54
CA THR A 377 14.85 13.00 -20.04
C THR A 377 14.56 14.09 -21.08
N LYS A 378 13.36 14.67 -21.04
CA LYS A 378 12.84 15.59 -22.04
C LYS A 378 13.45 16.98 -21.99
N ARG A 379 13.85 17.48 -20.81
CA ARG A 379 14.33 18.86 -20.65
C ARG A 379 15.84 18.94 -20.63
N LEU A 380 16.49 18.17 -19.76
CA LEU A 380 17.94 18.22 -19.54
C LEU A 380 18.71 17.15 -20.33
N GLY A 381 18.03 16.18 -20.94
CA GLY A 381 18.67 15.11 -21.71
C GLY A 381 19.48 14.13 -20.85
N ARG A 382 19.16 14.01 -19.55
CA ARG A 382 19.86 13.09 -18.65
C ARG A 382 19.55 11.64 -19.00
N THR A 383 20.53 10.77 -18.86
CA THR A 383 20.34 9.33 -19.04
C THR A 383 19.41 8.77 -17.97
N VAL A 384 18.38 8.04 -18.40
CA VAL A 384 17.45 7.27 -17.58
C VAL A 384 17.21 5.90 -18.19
N TYR A 385 16.74 4.93 -17.41
CA TYR A 385 16.67 3.52 -17.83
C TYR A 385 15.26 2.94 -17.76
N GLY A 386 14.93 2.04 -18.69
CA GLY A 386 13.72 1.20 -18.66
C GLY A 386 13.96 -0.21 -18.12
N GLY A 387 12.94 -1.07 -18.23
CA GLY A 387 13.03 -2.53 -18.09
C GLY A 387 13.20 -3.10 -16.68
N GLY A 388 13.04 -2.31 -15.62
CA GLY A 388 13.22 -2.80 -14.25
C GLY A 388 12.77 -1.82 -13.16
N GLY A 389 11.77 -0.99 -13.42
CA GLY A 389 11.40 0.10 -12.52
C GLY A 389 12.22 1.37 -12.77
N ILE A 390 11.93 2.37 -11.97
CA ILE A 390 12.59 3.67 -11.95
C ILE A 390 13.86 3.58 -11.13
N MET A 391 15.00 3.77 -11.78
CA MET A 391 16.28 3.99 -11.11
C MET A 391 16.33 5.43 -10.58
N PRO A 392 16.60 5.66 -9.28
CA PRO A 392 16.68 7.00 -8.71
C PRO A 392 17.84 7.82 -9.30
N ASP A 393 17.67 9.14 -9.25
CA ASP A 393 18.73 10.07 -9.58
C ASP A 393 19.83 10.05 -8.52
N TYR A 394 19.48 9.93 -7.25
CA TYR A 394 20.43 9.74 -6.17
C TYR A 394 20.18 8.40 -5.47
N PHE A 395 21.14 7.49 -5.59
CA PHE A 395 21.08 6.19 -4.93
C PHE A 395 21.42 6.31 -3.45
N VAL A 396 20.59 5.69 -2.61
CA VAL A 396 20.80 5.57 -1.17
C VAL A 396 20.87 4.08 -0.85
N PRO A 397 22.03 3.56 -0.37
CA PRO A 397 22.19 2.15 -0.09
C PRO A 397 21.28 1.70 1.05
N ILE A 398 20.96 0.41 1.08
CA ILE A 398 20.25 -0.18 2.22
C ILE A 398 21.16 -0.23 3.46
N ASP A 399 20.71 0.35 4.57
CA ASP A 399 21.41 0.23 5.85
C ASP A 399 21.15 -1.16 6.46
N THR A 400 22.15 -2.03 6.39
CA THR A 400 22.14 -3.34 7.06
C THR A 400 22.90 -3.33 8.39
N THR A 401 23.61 -2.26 8.70
CA THR A 401 24.53 -2.19 9.85
C THR A 401 23.79 -2.18 11.19
N ARG A 402 22.63 -1.52 11.23
CA ARG A 402 21.78 -1.40 12.42
C ARG A 402 20.73 -2.52 12.54
N PHE A 403 20.46 -3.24 11.44
CA PHE A 403 19.50 -4.34 11.37
C PHE A 403 20.17 -5.68 11.70
N THR A 404 20.63 -5.85 12.94
CA THR A 404 21.30 -7.07 13.40
C THR A 404 20.34 -8.27 13.49
N LYS A 405 20.86 -9.50 13.65
CA LYS A 405 20.01 -10.70 13.78
C LYS A 405 19.11 -10.60 15.01
N TYR A 406 19.63 -10.12 16.13
CA TYR A 406 18.89 -9.85 17.35
C TYR A 406 17.75 -8.85 17.10
N HIS A 407 18.03 -7.72 16.44
CA HIS A 407 16.99 -6.75 16.06
C HIS A 407 15.90 -7.37 15.19
N ARG A 408 16.28 -8.14 14.14
CA ARG A 408 15.32 -8.81 13.27
C ARG A 408 14.44 -9.79 14.05
N GLN A 409 15.02 -10.58 14.96
CA GLN A 409 14.26 -11.49 15.81
C GLN A 409 13.26 -10.75 16.72
N LEU A 410 13.65 -9.60 17.30
CA LEU A 410 12.75 -8.76 18.09
C LEU A 410 11.58 -8.24 17.23
N ARG A 411 11.85 -7.79 16.02
CA ARG A 411 10.84 -7.30 15.07
C ARG A 411 9.91 -8.43 14.63
N ASP A 412 10.46 -9.54 14.15
CA ASP A 412 9.72 -10.63 13.50
C ASP A 412 8.83 -11.38 14.51
N LYS A 413 9.26 -11.48 15.77
CA LYS A 413 8.44 -11.99 16.87
C LYS A 413 7.54 -10.92 17.52
N GLY A 414 7.53 -9.70 16.99
CA GLY A 414 6.66 -8.61 17.45
C GLY A 414 6.99 -8.02 18.82
N ILE A 415 8.17 -8.32 19.38
CA ILE A 415 8.58 -7.94 20.75
C ILE A 415 8.64 -6.42 20.91
N ILE A 416 9.14 -5.71 19.90
CA ILE A 416 9.22 -4.23 19.92
C ILE A 416 7.82 -3.62 20.06
N LEU A 417 6.85 -4.13 19.29
CA LEU A 417 5.47 -3.63 19.33
C LEU A 417 4.79 -3.97 20.66
N GLN A 418 4.96 -5.20 21.14
CA GLN A 418 4.39 -5.64 22.41
C GLN A 418 4.95 -4.82 23.59
N ALA A 419 6.26 -4.58 23.62
CA ALA A 419 6.90 -3.73 24.63
C ALA A 419 6.35 -2.31 24.58
N ASN A 420 6.24 -1.71 23.39
CA ASN A 420 5.63 -0.39 23.21
C ASN A 420 4.20 -0.32 23.79
N LEU A 421 3.34 -1.29 23.47
CA LEU A 421 1.96 -1.32 23.98
C LEU A 421 1.93 -1.41 25.50
N LYS A 422 2.82 -2.20 26.10
CA LYS A 422 2.99 -2.29 27.56
C LYS A 422 3.44 -0.96 28.16
N PHE A 423 4.38 -0.26 27.53
CA PHE A 423 4.85 1.05 27.98
C PHE A 423 3.74 2.10 27.92
N ILE A 424 3.00 2.14 26.82
CA ILE A 424 1.85 3.04 26.63
C ILE A 424 0.77 2.73 27.67
N GLU A 425 0.41 1.46 27.85
CA GLU A 425 -0.60 1.08 28.84
C GLU A 425 -0.23 1.56 30.23
N LYS A 426 1.03 1.37 30.65
CA LYS A 426 1.54 1.79 31.97
C LYS A 426 1.55 3.30 32.14
N ASN A 427 1.95 4.07 31.11
CA ASN A 427 2.36 5.46 31.27
C ASN A 427 1.50 6.51 30.53
N ARG A 428 0.52 6.12 29.70
CA ARG A 428 -0.24 7.03 28.81
C ARG A 428 -0.69 8.33 29.48
N LYS A 429 -1.42 8.24 30.61
CA LYS A 429 -1.94 9.43 31.32
C LYS A 429 -0.81 10.36 31.81
N ALA A 430 0.26 9.77 32.36
CA ALA A 430 1.40 10.53 32.87
C ALA A 430 2.15 11.24 31.72
N TRP A 431 2.35 10.56 30.60
CA TRP A 431 3.02 11.15 29.43
C TRP A 431 2.17 12.21 28.73
N GLN A 432 0.86 11.97 28.57
CA GLN A 432 -0.06 12.98 28.01
C GLN A 432 -0.11 14.24 28.88
N SER A 433 -0.07 14.11 30.20
CA SER A 433 -0.06 15.26 31.12
C SER A 433 1.29 15.99 31.14
N LYS A 434 2.40 15.27 30.94
CA LYS A 434 3.76 15.84 30.94
C LYS A 434 4.10 16.50 29.60
N TYR A 435 3.61 15.95 28.50
CA TYR A 435 3.90 16.40 27.14
C TYR A 435 2.59 16.79 26.43
N ASN A 436 2.12 18.02 26.67
CA ASN A 436 0.87 18.51 26.09
C ASN A 436 0.96 18.77 24.57
N LYS A 437 2.18 18.91 24.04
CA LYS A 437 2.47 19.13 22.61
C LYS A 437 3.48 18.09 22.13
N PHE A 438 3.34 17.66 20.88
CA PHE A 438 4.28 16.74 20.26
C PHE A 438 5.70 17.30 20.26
N GLU A 439 5.90 18.59 20.01
CA GLU A 439 7.23 19.20 19.96
C GLU A 439 7.98 19.10 21.30
N ASP A 440 7.25 19.13 22.42
CA ASP A 440 7.85 18.94 23.74
C ASP A 440 8.27 17.49 23.95
N PHE A 441 7.43 16.53 23.53
CA PHE A 441 7.77 15.11 23.56
C PHE A 441 8.98 14.80 22.68
N ASP A 442 8.96 15.27 21.43
CA ASP A 442 9.99 14.97 20.46
C ASP A 442 11.37 15.49 20.90
N LYS A 443 11.41 16.64 21.58
CA LYS A 443 12.65 17.22 22.13
C LYS A 443 13.11 16.58 23.43
N LYS A 444 12.20 16.23 24.35
CA LYS A 444 12.54 15.93 25.76
C LYS A 444 12.32 14.47 26.17
N PHE A 445 11.58 13.69 25.39
CA PHE A 445 11.33 12.29 25.71
C PHE A 445 12.48 11.41 25.24
N GLU A 446 12.92 10.53 26.13
CA GLU A 446 13.96 9.53 25.87
C GLU A 446 13.51 8.16 26.38
N ILE A 447 13.93 7.12 25.68
CA ILE A 447 13.74 5.74 26.12
C ILE A 447 14.68 5.46 27.30
N THR A 448 14.10 5.15 28.45
CA THR A 448 14.85 4.93 29.69
C THR A 448 15.50 3.55 29.70
N GLN A 449 16.53 3.36 30.52
CA GLN A 449 17.18 2.06 30.70
C GLN A 449 16.17 0.99 31.16
N SER A 450 15.28 1.33 32.10
CA SER A 450 14.24 0.41 32.56
C SER A 450 13.30 -0.08 31.45
N MET A 451 13.00 0.75 30.44
CA MET A 451 12.22 0.32 29.28
C MET A 451 13.01 -0.66 28.40
N LEU A 452 14.32 -0.45 28.25
CA LEU A 452 15.18 -1.35 27.51
C LEU A 452 15.36 -2.70 28.23
N ASP A 453 15.53 -2.69 29.55
CA ASP A 453 15.63 -3.90 30.36
C ASP A 453 14.33 -4.72 30.28
N GLU A 454 13.18 -4.04 30.26
CA GLU A 454 11.88 -4.68 30.07
C GLU A 454 11.74 -5.28 28.66
N LEU A 455 12.23 -4.60 27.62
CA LEU A 455 12.30 -5.14 26.25
C LEU A 455 13.17 -6.41 26.19
N ILE A 456 14.35 -6.39 26.82
CA ILE A 456 15.28 -7.54 26.87
C ILE A 456 14.67 -8.71 27.64
N THR A 457 13.95 -8.43 28.73
CA THR A 457 13.24 -9.45 29.50
C THR A 457 12.18 -10.13 28.64
N MET A 458 11.35 -9.34 27.94
CA MET A 458 10.34 -9.87 27.02
C MET A 458 10.95 -10.66 25.85
N ALA A 459 12.12 -10.25 25.37
CA ALA A 459 12.85 -10.98 24.34
C ALA A 459 13.32 -12.36 24.84
N THR A 460 13.90 -12.39 26.05
CA THR A 460 14.33 -13.62 26.72
C THR A 460 13.16 -14.58 26.94
N ASP A 461 12.03 -14.08 27.43
CA ASP A 461 10.79 -14.86 27.61
C ASP A 461 10.27 -15.44 26.29
N ALA A 462 10.43 -14.69 25.19
CA ALA A 462 10.10 -15.12 23.83
C ALA A 462 11.16 -16.04 23.19
N LYS A 463 12.12 -16.54 23.97
CA LYS A 463 13.22 -17.40 23.53
C LYS A 463 14.04 -16.75 22.42
N ILE A 464 14.36 -15.47 22.59
CA ILE A 464 15.35 -14.75 21.79
C ILE A 464 16.61 -14.67 22.64
N GLU A 465 17.70 -15.25 22.16
CA GLU A 465 18.97 -15.21 22.86
C GLU A 465 19.54 -13.79 22.81
N PHE A 466 19.89 -13.26 23.98
CA PHE A 466 20.48 -11.93 24.08
C PHE A 466 21.92 -11.95 23.53
N ASN A 467 22.20 -11.04 22.61
CA ASN A 467 23.53 -10.84 22.05
C ASN A 467 23.93 -9.37 22.28
N GLU A 468 24.90 -9.15 23.17
CA GLU A 468 25.34 -7.80 23.58
C GLU A 468 25.87 -6.99 22.39
N GLU A 469 26.72 -7.57 21.55
CA GLU A 469 27.32 -6.86 20.41
C GLU A 469 26.24 -6.42 19.41
N GLU A 470 25.34 -7.33 19.05
CA GLU A 470 24.24 -7.04 18.13
C GLU A 470 23.21 -6.08 18.72
N TYR A 471 22.98 -6.16 20.03
CA TYR A 471 22.13 -5.24 20.76
C TYR A 471 22.72 -3.83 20.75
N GLN A 472 23.99 -3.65 21.10
CA GLN A 472 24.64 -2.34 21.10
C GLN A 472 24.66 -1.69 19.71
N LYS A 473 24.91 -2.48 18.65
CA LYS A 473 24.82 -2.00 17.26
C LYS A 473 23.42 -1.52 16.88
N SER A 474 22.37 -2.24 17.31
CA SER A 474 20.97 -1.92 16.98
C SER A 474 20.30 -0.96 17.97
N LEU A 475 20.92 -0.67 19.11
CA LEU A 475 20.35 0.11 20.19
C LEU A 475 19.87 1.51 19.76
N PRO A 476 20.61 2.30 18.93
CA PRO A 476 20.12 3.57 18.44
C PRO A 476 18.81 3.44 17.64
N LEU A 477 18.72 2.41 16.80
CA LEU A 477 17.52 2.12 16.01
C LEU A 477 16.37 1.68 16.90
N LEU A 478 16.61 0.80 17.88
CA LEU A 478 15.59 0.36 18.84
C LEU A 478 15.00 1.53 19.64
N LYS A 479 15.86 2.43 20.16
CA LYS A 479 15.41 3.63 20.88
C LYS A 479 14.55 4.52 19.99
N LEU A 480 14.95 4.73 18.74
CA LEU A 480 14.21 5.55 17.79
C LEU A 480 12.85 4.92 17.43
N GLN A 481 12.82 3.62 17.16
CA GLN A 481 11.60 2.87 16.83
C GLN A 481 10.59 2.90 17.99
N LEU A 482 11.05 2.64 19.22
CA LEU A 482 10.19 2.73 20.39
C LEU A 482 9.67 4.15 20.60
N LYS A 483 10.52 5.18 20.45
CA LYS A 483 10.08 6.59 20.56
C LYS A 483 9.04 6.94 19.50
N ALA A 484 9.23 6.50 18.26
CA ALA A 484 8.29 6.73 17.17
C ALA A 484 6.94 6.02 17.40
N LEU A 485 6.97 4.76 17.86
CA LEU A 485 5.74 4.02 18.22
C LEU A 485 5.00 4.67 19.39
N ILE A 486 5.73 5.15 20.40
CA ILE A 486 5.12 5.90 21.52
C ILE A 486 4.50 7.20 20.99
N ALA A 487 5.19 7.93 20.12
CA ALA A 487 4.65 9.13 19.48
C ALA A 487 3.35 8.83 18.72
N ARG A 488 3.32 7.72 17.96
CA ARG A 488 2.12 7.26 17.25
C ARG A 488 0.94 7.08 18.19
N ASP A 489 1.16 6.34 19.28
CA ASP A 489 0.07 5.93 20.17
C ASP A 489 -0.41 7.06 21.09
N LEU A 490 0.40 8.12 21.25
CA LEU A 490 0.06 9.33 21.99
C LEU A 490 -0.59 10.42 21.11
N TRP A 491 -0.20 10.52 19.83
CA TRP A 491 -0.71 11.50 18.87
C TRP A 491 -1.33 10.83 17.64
N ASP A 492 -0.50 10.47 16.65
CA ASP A 492 -0.93 9.92 15.36
C ASP A 492 0.25 9.41 14.50
N MET A 493 -0.04 8.90 13.31
CA MET A 493 0.97 8.47 12.33
C MET A 493 1.87 9.62 11.85
N GLU A 494 1.40 10.88 11.82
CA GLU A 494 2.25 12.01 11.47
C GLU A 494 3.38 12.18 12.50
N ALA A 495 3.06 12.06 13.79
CA ALA A 495 4.02 12.07 14.88
C ALA A 495 5.04 10.92 14.79
N TYR A 496 4.62 9.72 14.35
CA TYR A 496 5.53 8.60 14.07
C TYR A 496 6.57 8.99 13.01
N PHE A 497 6.12 9.53 11.87
CA PHE A 497 7.02 9.88 10.77
C PHE A 497 7.95 11.04 11.11
N ARG A 498 7.48 12.03 11.87
CA ARG A 498 8.33 13.12 12.40
C ARG A 498 9.50 12.62 13.25
N VAL A 499 9.33 11.49 13.95
CA VAL A 499 10.42 10.86 14.73
C VAL A 499 11.28 9.95 13.86
N ILE A 500 10.69 8.97 13.16
CA ILE A 500 11.44 7.93 12.45
C ILE A 500 12.26 8.49 11.28
N ASN A 501 11.79 9.56 10.63
CA ASN A 501 12.47 10.17 9.49
C ASN A 501 13.80 10.83 9.87
N LYS A 502 14.08 11.03 11.16
CA LYS A 502 15.37 11.53 11.64
C LYS A 502 16.54 10.59 11.36
N ALA A 503 16.27 9.30 11.14
CA ALA A 503 17.28 8.32 10.74
C ALA A 503 17.09 7.81 9.31
N ASN A 504 16.14 8.37 8.54
CA ASN A 504 15.93 7.97 7.16
C ASN A 504 16.95 8.68 6.25
N GLU A 505 17.91 7.94 5.72
CA GLU A 505 18.97 8.49 4.88
C GLU A 505 18.43 9.11 3.58
N SER A 506 17.37 8.56 2.99
CA SER A 506 16.71 9.14 1.81
C SER A 506 16.10 10.50 2.13
N VAL A 507 15.50 10.68 3.31
CA VAL A 507 14.96 11.98 3.76
C VAL A 507 16.09 12.97 3.98
N THR A 508 17.13 12.59 4.73
CA THR A 508 18.31 13.45 4.97
C THR A 508 18.92 13.91 3.64
N LYS A 509 19.11 12.96 2.72
CA LYS A 509 19.70 13.25 1.41
C LYS A 509 18.82 14.14 0.55
N ALA A 510 17.51 13.94 0.56
CA ALA A 510 16.59 14.82 -0.15
C ALA A 510 16.64 16.25 0.41
N VAL A 511 16.73 16.44 1.74
CA VAL A 511 16.92 17.77 2.34
C VAL A 511 18.21 18.41 1.84
N GLU A 512 19.34 17.69 1.86
CA GLU A 512 20.62 18.21 1.34
C GLU A 512 20.52 18.65 -0.13
N LEU A 513 19.86 17.84 -0.97
CA LEU A 513 19.70 18.14 -2.40
C LEU A 513 18.78 19.36 -2.63
N LEU A 514 17.69 19.47 -1.86
CA LEU A 514 16.79 20.63 -1.94
C LEU A 514 17.47 21.91 -1.45
N GLU A 515 18.37 21.84 -0.47
CA GLU A 515 19.14 23.00 0.01
C GLU A 515 20.34 23.34 -0.90
N SER A 516 20.78 22.41 -1.76
CA SER A 516 21.86 22.64 -2.72
C SER A 516 21.53 23.75 -3.72
N LYS A 517 22.55 24.57 -4.02
CA LYS A 517 22.49 25.58 -5.10
C LYS A 517 22.44 24.94 -6.50
N ASN A 518 22.90 23.69 -6.62
CA ASN A 518 23.01 22.96 -7.88
C ASN A 518 21.90 21.91 -8.05
N PHE A 519 20.71 22.15 -7.49
CA PHE A 519 19.56 21.27 -7.64
C PHE A 519 19.34 20.89 -9.12
N MET A 520 19.29 19.58 -9.41
CA MET A 520 19.20 18.96 -10.76
C MET A 520 20.45 19.06 -11.67
N LEU A 521 21.52 19.75 -11.27
CA LEU A 521 22.73 19.96 -12.11
C LEU A 521 23.89 18.97 -11.81
N GLU A 522 23.82 18.18 -10.74
CA GLU A 522 24.93 17.32 -10.27
C GLU A 522 25.24 16.09 -11.16
N LYS A 523 24.49 15.85 -12.24
CA LYS A 523 24.72 14.73 -13.18
C LYS A 523 25.19 15.13 -14.59
N LYS A 524 25.80 16.31 -14.76
CA LYS A 524 26.62 16.60 -15.95
C LYS A 524 28.06 16.11 -15.75
N LYS A 525 28.27 14.79 -15.65
CA LYS A 525 29.59 14.19 -15.87
C LYS A 525 29.41 12.84 -16.54
#